data_AF-A0A2G8JPU1-F1
#
_entry.id   AF-A0A2G8JPU1-F1
#
_cell.length_a   1.000
_cell.length_b   1.000
_cell.length_c   1.000
_cell.angle_alpha   90.00
_cell.angle_beta   90.00
_cell.angle_gamma   90.00
#
_symmetry.space_group_name_H-M   'P 1'
#
loop_
_entity.id
_entity.type
_entity.pdbx_description
1 polymer ?
#
loop_
_entity_poly.entity_id
_entity_poly.type
_entity_poly.pdbx_seq_one_letter_code
_entity_poly.pdbx_strand_id
1 'polypeptide(L)'
;MEHNLGRPVSIGEVFIKTHTRPDGSYVDLKAKQICEAYERNIQEKMAIVEVDPTETSDGTSRPIELTQAQKNEIFLQSSVPDERGRLYGLGSLSRVQSTGRSSGVQTHSPEYVMLQEQNALIKAQNAQMMEKCEKIEELTEKTRRRSRAWRCSSDISNGRIPHSPPLCGITIAQGNHRRLRPPPIFAIRFPISATGQLDFFYVFKNFQ
;
A
#
# COMPACT_ATOMS: atom_id res chain seq x y z
N MET A 1 -10.84 20.77 -3.48
CA MET A 1 -11.48 21.55 -2.40
C MET A 1 -10.47 22.12 -1.43
N GLU A 2 -9.56 21.31 -0.89
CA GLU A 2 -8.51 21.76 0.04
C GLU A 2 -7.55 22.80 -0.57
N HIS A 3 -7.13 22.59 -1.83
CA HIS A 3 -6.27 23.54 -2.57
C HIS A 3 -6.90 24.93 -2.78
N ASN A 4 -8.24 25.06 -2.70
CA ASN A 4 -8.93 26.34 -2.91
C ASN A 4 -9.21 27.09 -1.61
N LEU A 5 -9.11 26.41 -0.46
CA LEU A 5 -9.46 26.97 0.85
C LEU A 5 -8.23 27.25 1.72
N GLY A 6 -7.03 26.81 1.29
CA GLY A 6 -5.77 27.02 2.03
C GLY A 6 -5.72 26.35 3.41
N ARG A 7 -6.77 25.60 3.78
CA ARG A 7 -6.93 24.86 5.02
C ARG A 7 -7.44 23.45 4.72
N PRO A 8 -7.08 22.45 5.54
CA PRO A 8 -7.60 21.11 5.38
C PRO A 8 -9.11 21.10 5.71
N VAL A 9 -9.89 20.41 4.88
CA VAL A 9 -11.36 20.44 4.92
C VAL A 9 -11.86 19.22 5.69
N SER A 10 -12.88 19.37 6.53
CA SER A 10 -13.46 18.23 7.25
C SER A 10 -14.32 17.36 6.31
N ILE A 11 -14.48 16.09 6.65
CA ILE A 11 -15.32 15.15 5.93
C ILE A 11 -16.77 15.66 5.88
N GLY A 12 -17.27 16.23 6.98
CA GLY A 12 -18.62 16.81 7.05
C GLY A 12 -18.80 18.02 6.13
N GLU A 13 -17.81 18.91 6.05
CA GLU A 13 -17.83 20.06 5.11
C GLU A 13 -17.88 19.58 3.65
N VAL A 14 -17.09 18.55 3.31
CA VAL A 14 -17.14 17.94 1.97
C VAL A 14 -18.50 17.29 1.72
N PHE A 15 -19.04 16.57 2.71
CA PHE A 15 -20.31 15.86 2.59
C PHE A 15 -21.48 16.81 2.33
N ILE A 16 -21.60 17.89 3.12
CA ILE A 16 -22.64 18.90 2.91
C ILE A 16 -22.53 19.47 1.50
N LYS A 17 -21.32 19.86 1.07
CA LYS A 17 -21.15 20.47 -0.26
C LYS A 17 -21.49 19.51 -1.41
N THR A 18 -21.24 18.22 -1.27
CA THR A 18 -21.52 17.23 -2.32
C THR A 18 -22.97 16.75 -2.31
N HIS A 19 -23.66 16.82 -1.17
CA HIS A 19 -25.05 16.37 -1.01
C HIS A 19 -26.05 17.52 -0.90
N THR A 20 -25.60 18.76 -1.06
CA THR A 20 -26.44 19.95 -1.19
C THR A 20 -26.33 20.51 -2.60
N ARG A 21 -27.48 20.72 -3.23
CA ARG A 21 -27.62 21.31 -4.56
C ARG A 21 -27.39 22.83 -4.50
N PRO A 22 -27.13 23.49 -5.63
CA PRO A 22 -26.93 24.94 -5.67
C PRO A 22 -28.17 25.75 -5.25
N ASP A 23 -29.37 25.14 -5.29
CA ASP A 23 -30.62 25.72 -4.77
C ASP A 23 -30.74 25.62 -3.23
N GLY A 24 -29.76 25.03 -2.55
CA GLY A 24 -29.76 24.79 -1.11
C GLY A 24 -30.56 23.55 -0.68
N SER A 25 -31.20 22.83 -1.60
CA SER A 25 -31.91 21.59 -1.29
C SER A 25 -30.96 20.40 -1.21
N TYR A 26 -31.32 19.41 -0.38
CA TYR A 26 -30.54 18.18 -0.28
C TYR A 26 -30.83 17.23 -1.44
N VAL A 27 -29.80 16.50 -1.88
CA VAL A 27 -29.91 15.54 -2.99
C VAL A 27 -30.91 14.42 -2.65
N ASP A 28 -30.95 14.00 -1.39
CA ASP A 28 -31.83 12.95 -0.88
C ASP A 28 -32.20 13.17 0.61
N LEU A 29 -33.23 12.45 1.08
CA LEU A 29 -33.70 12.56 2.45
C LEU A 29 -32.65 12.08 3.47
N LYS A 30 -31.84 11.08 3.09
CA LYS A 30 -30.81 10.53 3.97
C LYS A 30 -29.66 11.52 4.17
N ALA A 31 -29.20 12.22 3.13
CA ALA A 31 -28.23 13.30 3.32
C ALA A 31 -28.80 14.41 4.18
N LYS A 32 -30.06 14.81 3.99
CA LYS A 32 -30.71 15.81 4.84
C LYS A 32 -30.61 15.45 6.33
N GLN A 33 -30.99 14.22 6.69
CA GLN A 33 -30.93 13.74 8.07
C GLN A 33 -29.51 13.77 8.64
N ILE A 34 -28.51 13.33 7.86
CA ILE A 34 -27.12 13.31 8.27
C ILE A 34 -26.57 14.73 8.44
N CYS A 35 -26.87 15.64 7.50
CA CYS A 35 -26.47 17.04 7.56
C CYS A 35 -27.06 17.75 8.78
N GLU A 36 -28.37 17.61 9.01
CA GLU A 36 -29.06 18.19 10.17
C GLU A 36 -28.53 17.62 11.50
N ALA A 37 -28.24 16.32 11.57
CA ALA A 37 -27.61 15.70 12.73
C ALA A 37 -26.20 16.25 12.96
N TYR A 38 -25.42 16.38 11.90
CA TYR A 38 -24.06 16.88 11.96
C TYR A 38 -24.01 18.34 12.44
N GLU A 39 -24.82 19.23 11.88
CA GLU A 39 -24.88 20.64 12.26
C GLU A 39 -25.31 20.81 13.73
N ARG A 40 -26.32 20.06 14.17
CA ARG A 40 -26.77 20.07 15.56
C ARG A 40 -25.66 19.63 16.52
N ASN A 41 -24.97 18.53 16.19
CA ASN A 41 -23.92 18.00 17.05
C ASN A 41 -22.69 18.93 17.09
N ILE A 42 -22.40 19.66 16.00
CA ILE A 42 -21.38 20.71 15.98
C ILE A 42 -21.77 21.84 16.94
N GLN A 43 -23.00 22.32 16.88
CA GLN A 43 -23.50 23.38 17.76
C GLN A 43 -23.49 22.95 19.23
N GLU A 44 -23.94 21.74 19.54
CA GLU A 44 -23.93 21.19 20.89
C GLU A 44 -22.51 21.07 21.44
N LYS A 45 -21.55 20.59 20.62
CA LYS A 45 -20.15 20.49 21.02
C LYS A 45 -19.50 21.86 21.23
N MET A 46 -19.84 22.86 20.41
CA MET A 46 -19.37 24.23 20.62
C MET A 46 -19.94 24.81 21.92
N ALA A 47 -21.23 24.61 22.20
CA ALA A 47 -21.88 25.09 23.42
C ALA A 47 -21.29 24.46 24.70
N ILE A 48 -20.95 23.17 24.69
CA ILE A 48 -20.29 22.51 25.83
C ILE A 48 -18.91 23.12 26.10
N VAL A 49 -18.13 23.37 25.03
CA VAL A 49 -16.78 23.92 25.16
C VAL A 49 -16.79 25.39 25.61
N GLU A 50 -17.85 26.14 25.31
CA GLU A 50 -18.08 27.48 25.86
C GLU A 50 -18.41 27.47 27.37
N VAL A 51 -18.98 26.38 27.89
CA VAL A 51 -19.43 26.25 29.29
C VAL A 51 -18.35 25.70 30.23
N ASP A 52 -17.35 24.97 29.73
CA ASP A 52 -16.20 24.47 30.50
C ASP A 52 -14.90 25.28 30.23
N PRO A 53 -14.77 26.54 30.70
CA PRO A 53 -13.51 27.27 30.64
C PRO A 53 -12.60 26.83 31.80
N THR A 54 -12.17 25.57 31.82
CA THR A 54 -11.12 25.12 32.75
C THR A 54 -9.77 25.06 32.04
N GLU A 55 -9.02 26.13 32.29
CA GLU A 55 -7.56 26.27 32.26
C GLU A 55 -6.82 26.12 30.92
N THR A 56 -6.70 27.23 30.21
CA THR A 56 -5.44 28.00 30.25
C THR A 56 -5.69 29.43 29.79
N SER A 57 -5.40 30.35 30.71
CA SER A 57 -5.25 31.78 30.50
C SER A 57 -4.28 32.04 29.35
N ASP A 58 -4.77 32.67 28.28
CA ASP A 58 -4.03 33.70 27.56
C ASP A 58 -5.08 34.57 26.84
N GLY A 59 -5.11 35.86 27.18
CA GLY A 59 -6.13 36.84 26.78
C GLY A 59 -6.15 37.18 25.29
N THR A 60 -6.28 36.19 24.41
CA THR A 60 -6.66 36.35 23.01
C THR A 60 -7.98 35.65 22.82
N SER A 61 -9.07 36.42 22.78
CA SER A 61 -10.41 35.94 22.45
C SER A 61 -10.39 35.35 21.04
N ARG A 62 -10.08 34.06 20.93
CA ARG A 62 -10.27 33.28 19.71
C ARG A 62 -11.55 32.48 19.92
N PRO A 63 -12.52 32.54 18.99
CA PRO A 63 -13.67 31.66 19.06
C PRO A 63 -13.16 30.21 19.14
N ILE A 64 -13.75 29.42 20.03
CA ILE A 64 -13.35 28.03 20.21
C ILE A 64 -13.87 27.23 19.02
N GLU A 65 -13.15 27.33 17.91
CA GLU A 65 -13.47 26.59 16.69
C GLU A 65 -13.03 25.14 16.85
N LEU A 66 -13.95 24.21 16.64
CA LEU A 66 -13.66 22.79 16.63
C LEU A 66 -12.58 22.47 15.60
N THR A 67 -11.57 21.71 16.01
CA THR A 67 -10.51 21.22 15.11
C THR A 67 -11.10 20.33 14.02
N GLN A 68 -10.40 20.20 12.89
CA GLN A 68 -10.83 19.33 11.78
C GLN A 68 -11.05 17.88 12.25
N ALA A 69 -10.20 17.36 13.14
CA ALA A 69 -10.34 16.02 13.68
C ALA A 69 -11.63 15.85 14.49
N GLN A 70 -11.96 16.83 15.35
CA GLN A 70 -13.22 16.84 16.10
C GLN A 70 -14.43 16.94 15.16
N LYS A 71 -14.36 17.79 14.13
CA LYS A 71 -15.41 17.89 13.11
C LYS A 71 -15.60 16.57 12.35
N ASN A 72 -14.52 15.85 12.04
CA ASN A 72 -14.60 14.53 11.43
C ASN A 72 -15.25 13.53 12.38
N GLU A 73 -14.87 13.56 13.66
CA GLU A 73 -15.42 12.66 14.66
C GLU A 73 -16.93 12.84 14.84
N ILE A 74 -17.38 14.10 14.90
CA ILE A 74 -18.79 14.45 15.01
C ILE A 74 -19.56 13.96 13.77
N PHE A 75 -18.97 14.07 12.57
CA PHE A 75 -19.58 13.53 11.36
C PHE A 75 -19.77 12.01 11.46
N LEU A 76 -18.78 11.28 11.97
CA LEU A 76 -18.88 9.84 12.17
C LEU A 76 -19.95 9.44 13.19
N GLN A 77 -20.19 10.26 14.21
CA GLN A 77 -21.28 10.04 15.17
C GLN A 77 -22.65 10.34 14.59
N SER A 78 -22.72 11.24 13.61
CA SER A 78 -23.97 11.71 13.00
C SER A 78 -24.49 10.77 11.91
N SER A 79 -23.66 9.86 11.41
CA SER A 79 -24.03 8.89 10.36
C SER A 79 -24.13 7.48 10.93
N VAL A 80 -25.23 6.79 10.60
CA VAL A 80 -25.42 5.37 10.92
C VAL A 80 -24.76 4.51 9.82
N PRO A 81 -23.84 3.59 10.17
CA PRO A 81 -23.27 2.66 9.20
C PRO A 81 -24.31 1.64 8.72
N ASP A 82 -24.18 1.17 7.48
CA ASP A 82 -24.99 0.06 6.97
C ASP A 82 -24.62 -1.27 7.65
N GLU A 83 -25.37 -2.35 7.38
CA GLU A 83 -25.10 -3.71 7.88
C GLU A 83 -23.68 -4.21 7.54
N ARG A 84 -23.01 -3.60 6.56
CA ARG A 84 -21.65 -3.92 6.11
C ARG A 84 -20.61 -2.96 6.70
N GLY A 85 -21.00 -2.09 7.65
CA GLY A 85 -20.12 -1.13 8.31
C GLY A 85 -19.76 0.10 7.48
N ARG A 86 -20.48 0.38 6.39
CA ARG A 86 -20.17 1.49 5.48
C ARG A 86 -21.04 2.70 5.79
N LEU A 87 -20.38 3.85 5.96
CA LEU A 87 -21.05 5.13 6.13
C LEU A 87 -21.50 5.68 4.78
N TYR A 88 -22.69 6.27 4.79
CA TYR A 88 -23.30 6.84 3.60
C TYR A 88 -22.44 7.98 3.02
N GLY A 89 -22.32 8.04 1.69
CA GLY A 89 -21.57 9.09 0.99
C GLY A 89 -20.05 9.11 1.15
N LEU A 90 -19.45 8.17 1.91
CA LEU A 90 -17.99 8.09 2.07
C LEU A 90 -17.27 7.21 1.05
N GLY A 91 -18.00 6.37 0.30
CA GLY A 91 -17.40 5.51 -0.73
C GLY A 91 -16.27 4.63 -0.19
N SER A 92 -15.11 4.65 -0.86
CA SER A 92 -13.91 3.90 -0.44
C SER A 92 -13.29 4.38 0.88
N LEU A 93 -13.61 5.59 1.34
CA LEU A 93 -13.08 6.16 2.59
C LEU A 93 -13.72 5.54 3.84
N SER A 94 -14.84 4.82 3.70
CA SER A 94 -15.54 4.22 4.83
C SER A 94 -14.75 3.08 5.49
N ARG A 95 -13.97 2.33 4.71
CA ARG A 95 -13.22 1.14 5.18
C ARG A 95 -11.99 1.50 6.03
N VAL A 96 -11.47 2.72 5.89
CA VAL A 96 -10.26 3.17 6.58
C VAL A 96 -10.54 3.62 8.01
N GLN A 97 -11.80 3.91 8.36
CA GLN A 97 -12.16 4.49 9.65
C GLN A 97 -12.76 3.47 10.63
N SER A 98 -13.29 2.34 10.15
CA SER A 98 -13.74 1.21 10.98
C SER A 98 -12.59 0.50 11.71
N THR A 99 -11.33 0.78 11.35
CA THR A 99 -10.13 0.26 12.03
C THR A 99 -9.66 1.13 13.21
N GLY A 100 -10.37 2.20 13.57
CA GLY A 100 -9.92 3.18 14.56
C GLY A 100 -10.79 3.41 15.80
N ARG A 101 -11.96 2.75 15.94
CA ARG A 101 -12.83 2.91 17.11
C ARG A 101 -12.99 1.59 17.87
N SER A 102 -12.03 1.30 18.74
CA SER A 102 -12.22 0.42 19.90
C SER A 102 -11.22 0.76 20.99
N SER A 103 -11.55 1.76 21.82
CA SER A 103 -11.12 1.76 23.21
C SER A 103 -12.00 0.74 23.93
N GLY A 104 -11.50 -0.48 24.07
CA GLY A 104 -12.22 -1.59 24.67
C GLY A 104 -11.58 -2.88 24.18
N VAL A 105 -10.84 -3.53 25.07
CA VAL A 105 -10.23 -4.87 24.98
C VAL A 105 -10.38 -5.51 23.60
N GLN A 106 -9.27 -5.61 22.85
CA GLN A 106 -9.19 -6.48 21.68
C GLN A 106 -9.35 -7.93 22.15
N THR A 107 -10.58 -8.36 22.42
CA THR A 107 -10.94 -9.76 22.35
C THR A 107 -10.90 -10.12 20.87
N HIS A 108 -9.70 -10.47 20.41
CA HIS A 108 -9.50 -11.04 19.11
C HIS A 108 -10.50 -12.19 18.96
N SER A 109 -11.41 -12.08 17.98
CA SER A 109 -12.23 -13.22 17.56
C SER A 109 -11.29 -14.43 17.39
N PRO A 110 -11.67 -15.65 17.82
CA PRO A 110 -10.84 -16.85 17.67
C PRO A 110 -10.27 -17.00 16.25
N GLU A 111 -11.05 -16.59 15.25
CA GLU A 111 -10.67 -16.58 13.83
C GLU A 111 -9.54 -15.58 13.51
N TYR A 112 -9.50 -14.43 14.16
CA TYR A 112 -8.43 -13.45 14.01
C TYR A 112 -7.12 -13.92 14.65
N VAL A 113 -7.19 -14.58 15.81
CA VAL A 113 -6.01 -15.18 16.47
C VAL A 113 -5.43 -16.28 15.58
N MET A 114 -6.28 -17.18 15.07
CA MET A 114 -5.86 -18.23 14.15
C MET A 114 -5.22 -17.67 12.87
N LEU A 115 -5.80 -16.61 12.29
CA LEU A 115 -5.24 -15.96 11.11
C LEU A 115 -3.88 -15.32 11.41
N GLN A 116 -3.70 -14.75 12.60
CA GLN A 116 -2.43 -14.15 13.00
C GLN A 116 -1.34 -15.21 13.22
N GLU A 117 -1.69 -16.34 13.84
CA GLU A 117 -0.80 -17.50 13.97
C GLU A 117 -0.43 -18.08 12.60
N GLN A 118 -1.40 -18.25 11.71
CA GLN A 118 -1.16 -18.73 10.35
C GLN A 118 -0.20 -17.79 9.58
N ASN A 119 -0.37 -16.48 9.72
CA ASN A 119 0.52 -15.49 9.12
C ASN A 119 1.94 -15.56 9.70
N ALA A 120 2.09 -15.83 11.00
CA ALA A 120 3.40 -16.03 11.62
C ALA A 120 4.08 -17.30 11.09
N LEU A 121 3.33 -18.39 10.92
CA LEU A 121 3.83 -19.63 10.33
C LEU A 121 4.26 -19.45 8.87
N ILE A 122 3.47 -18.75 8.05
CA ILE A 122 3.82 -18.43 6.67
C ILE A 122 5.12 -17.63 6.60
N LYS A 123 5.29 -16.63 7.46
CA LYS A 123 6.53 -15.83 7.54
C LYS A 123 7.75 -16.69 7.91
N ALA A 124 7.60 -17.58 8.89
CA ALA A 124 8.67 -18.48 9.31
C ALA A 124 9.03 -19.48 8.18
N GLN A 125 8.04 -20.06 7.51
CA GLN A 125 8.25 -20.94 6.37
C GLN A 125 8.93 -20.22 5.21
N ASN A 126 8.54 -18.98 4.91
CA ASN A 126 9.17 -18.17 3.87
C ASN A 126 10.64 -17.88 4.19
N ALA A 127 10.98 -17.59 5.46
CA ALA A 127 12.36 -17.39 5.87
C ALA A 127 13.20 -18.68 5.71
N GLN A 128 12.67 -19.83 6.13
CA GLN A 128 13.33 -21.12 5.95
C GLN A 128 13.49 -21.49 4.46
N MET A 129 12.51 -21.16 3.63
CA MET A 129 12.56 -21.39 2.19
C MET A 129 13.68 -20.57 1.54
N MET A 130 13.85 -19.29 1.93
CA MET A 130 14.94 -18.45 1.43
C MET A 130 16.32 -19.03 1.75
N GLU A 131 16.54 -19.52 2.98
CA GLU A 131 17.80 -20.17 3.37
C GLU A 131 18.05 -21.45 2.57
N LYS A 132 16.99 -22.25 2.33
CA LYS A 132 17.10 -23.46 1.48
C LYS A 132 17.42 -23.12 0.03
N CYS A 133 16.81 -22.06 -0.52
CA CYS A 133 17.10 -21.59 -1.87
C CYS A 133 18.56 -21.17 -2.02
N GLU A 134 19.12 -20.46 -1.04
CA GLU A 134 20.53 -20.06 -1.02
C GLU A 134 21.47 -21.29 -1.00
N LYS A 135 21.18 -22.27 -0.13
CA LYS A 135 21.95 -23.53 -0.07
C LYS A 135 21.88 -24.32 -1.38
N ILE A 136 20.71 -24.36 -2.03
CA ILE A 136 20.55 -25.01 -3.33
C ILE A 136 21.40 -24.29 -4.38
N GLU A 137 21.37 -22.95 -4.43
CA GLU A 137 22.16 -22.17 -5.37
C GLU A 137 23.67 -22.43 -5.16
N GLU A 138 24.14 -22.41 -3.92
CA GLU A 138 25.55 -22.72 -3.61
C GLU A 138 25.96 -24.13 -4.06
N LEU A 139 25.11 -25.13 -3.80
CA LEU A 139 25.34 -26.50 -4.24
C LEU A 139 25.32 -26.63 -5.77
N THR A 140 24.45 -25.90 -6.45
CA THR A 140 24.39 -25.89 -7.92
C THR A 140 25.66 -25.28 -8.51
N GLU A 141 26.18 -24.21 -7.92
CA GLU A 141 27.43 -23.57 -8.35
C GLU A 141 28.65 -24.47 -8.08
N LYS A 142 28.71 -25.12 -6.90
CA LYS A 142 29.75 -26.12 -6.59
C LYS A 142 29.71 -27.28 -7.58
N THR A 143 28.53 -27.78 -7.89
CA THR A 143 28.35 -28.87 -8.87
C THR A 143 28.80 -28.41 -10.26
N ARG A 144 28.40 -27.22 -10.69
CA ARG A 144 28.83 -26.61 -11.95
C ARG A 144 30.34 -26.47 -12.03
N ARG A 145 31.01 -26.06 -10.95
CA ARG A 145 32.48 -25.96 -10.86
C ARG A 145 33.14 -27.34 -10.96
N ARG A 146 32.65 -28.35 -10.24
CA ARG A 146 33.15 -29.73 -10.35
C ARG A 146 33.01 -30.25 -11.77
N SER A 147 31.85 -30.06 -12.43
CA SER A 147 31.67 -30.48 -13.82
C SER A 147 32.59 -29.75 -14.80
N ARG A 148 32.87 -28.46 -14.59
CA ARG A 148 33.87 -27.72 -15.41
C ARG A 148 35.28 -28.27 -15.19
N ALA A 149 35.68 -28.51 -13.94
CA ALA A 149 36.99 -29.10 -13.62
C ALA A 149 37.14 -30.50 -14.22
N TRP A 150 36.12 -31.35 -14.11
CA TRP A 150 36.09 -32.67 -14.73
C TRP A 150 36.21 -32.61 -16.26
N ARG A 151 35.54 -31.65 -16.92
CA ARG A 151 35.69 -31.42 -18.36
C ARG A 151 37.12 -30.99 -18.72
N CYS A 152 37.67 -29.99 -18.04
CA CYS A 152 39.06 -29.56 -18.27
C CYS A 152 40.06 -30.70 -18.10
N SER A 153 39.93 -31.51 -17.03
CA SER A 153 40.80 -32.67 -16.81
C SER A 153 40.65 -33.74 -17.90
N SER A 154 39.42 -33.97 -18.38
CA SER A 154 39.15 -34.92 -19.47
C SER A 154 39.68 -34.43 -20.83
N ASP A 155 39.58 -33.13 -21.11
CA ASP A 155 40.12 -32.51 -22.33
C ASP A 155 41.65 -32.60 -22.35
N ILE A 156 42.30 -32.34 -21.21
CA ILE A 156 43.76 -32.50 -21.03
C ILE A 156 44.17 -33.96 -21.25
N SER A 157 43.48 -34.94 -20.65
CA SER A 157 43.82 -36.36 -20.82
C SER A 157 43.59 -36.88 -22.24
N ASN A 158 42.65 -36.29 -22.97
CA ASN A 158 42.33 -36.63 -24.36
C ASN A 158 43.14 -35.81 -25.38
N GLY A 159 44.13 -35.03 -24.94
CA GLY A 159 45.01 -34.24 -25.82
C GLY A 159 44.32 -33.06 -26.51
N ARG A 160 43.11 -32.65 -26.08
CA ARG A 160 42.44 -31.44 -26.56
C ARG A 160 42.87 -30.27 -25.67
N ILE A 161 43.85 -29.49 -26.12
CA ILE A 161 44.20 -28.24 -25.44
C ILE A 161 43.01 -27.27 -25.60
N PRO A 162 42.45 -26.71 -24.52
CA PRO A 162 41.46 -25.64 -24.66
C PRO A 162 42.16 -24.47 -25.37
N HIS A 163 41.66 -24.07 -26.54
CA HIS A 163 42.11 -22.86 -27.21
C HIS A 163 42.04 -21.71 -26.19
N SER A 164 43.18 -21.07 -25.95
CA SER A 164 43.29 -19.92 -25.06
C SER A 164 42.17 -18.93 -25.36
N PRO A 165 41.48 -18.37 -24.35
CA PRO A 165 40.69 -17.18 -24.60
C PRO A 165 41.65 -16.13 -25.19
N PRO A 166 41.27 -15.41 -26.26
CA PRO A 166 42.14 -14.36 -26.78
C PRO A 166 42.45 -13.41 -25.63
N LEU A 167 43.74 -13.23 -25.38
CA LEU A 167 44.27 -12.22 -24.47
C LEU A 167 43.53 -10.92 -24.79
N CYS A 168 42.64 -10.50 -23.90
CA CYS A 168 42.01 -9.19 -24.02
C CYS A 168 43.16 -8.18 -23.88
N GLY A 169 43.57 -7.61 -25.01
CA GLY A 169 44.69 -6.70 -25.09
C GLY A 169 44.48 -5.54 -24.13
N ILE A 170 45.40 -5.41 -23.18
CA ILE A 170 45.58 -4.17 -22.43
C ILE A 170 46.04 -3.13 -23.45
N THR A 171 45.08 -2.41 -24.04
CA THR A 171 45.35 -1.19 -24.78
C THR A 171 45.08 -0.04 -23.83
N ILE A 172 46.14 0.57 -23.32
CA ILE A 172 46.08 1.83 -22.58
C ILE A 172 45.72 2.91 -23.61
N ALA A 173 44.44 3.27 -23.70
CA ALA A 173 44.00 4.44 -24.44
C ALA A 173 43.76 5.59 -23.46
N GLN A 174 44.56 6.65 -23.65
CA GLN A 174 44.45 7.92 -22.94
C GLN A 174 43.06 8.57 -23.14
N GLY A 175 42.72 9.46 -22.21
CA GLY A 175 41.37 9.94 -21.98
C GLY A 175 40.72 10.70 -23.13
N ASN A 176 39.39 10.75 -23.08
CA ASN A 176 38.65 11.97 -23.40
C ASN A 176 37.24 11.92 -22.81
N HIS A 177 36.92 12.95 -22.03
CA HIS A 177 35.57 13.28 -21.59
C HIS A 177 34.62 13.39 -22.81
N ARG A 178 33.44 12.76 -22.74
CA ARG A 178 32.13 13.33 -23.19
C ARG A 178 30.96 12.35 -23.01
N ARG A 179 30.00 12.79 -22.19
CA ARG A 179 28.54 12.52 -22.23
C ARG A 179 28.08 11.06 -22.08
N LEU A 180 27.64 10.74 -20.85
CA LEU A 180 26.73 9.63 -20.54
C LEU A 180 25.44 9.78 -21.38
N ARG A 181 25.20 8.85 -22.31
CA ARG A 181 23.84 8.56 -22.80
C ARG A 181 23.27 7.43 -21.94
N PRO A 182 21.98 7.47 -21.54
CA PRO A 182 21.36 6.34 -20.85
C PRO A 182 21.23 5.14 -21.80
N PRO A 183 21.22 3.90 -21.28
CA PRO A 183 21.06 2.70 -22.10
C PRO A 183 19.67 2.63 -22.74
N PRO A 184 19.52 1.94 -23.89
CA PRO A 184 18.23 1.77 -24.54
C PRO A 184 17.30 0.91 -23.68
N ILE A 185 16.08 1.41 -23.46
CA ILE A 185 14.96 0.65 -22.92
C ILE A 185 14.59 -0.39 -23.99
N PHE A 186 14.88 -1.67 -23.73
CA PHE A 186 14.29 -2.75 -24.52
C PHE A 186 12.83 -2.88 -24.13
N ALA A 187 11.94 -2.30 -24.95
CA ALA A 187 10.51 -2.54 -24.88
C ALA A 187 10.22 -3.97 -25.35
N ILE A 188 9.86 -4.86 -24.42
CA ILE A 188 9.32 -6.18 -24.76
C ILE A 188 7.88 -5.95 -25.24
N ARG A 189 7.68 -6.06 -26.55
CA ARG A 189 6.37 -5.98 -27.19
C ARG A 189 5.74 -7.37 -27.15
N PHE A 190 4.79 -7.58 -26.25
CA PHE A 190 3.95 -8.79 -26.28
C PHE A 190 2.96 -8.69 -27.44
N PRO A 191 2.79 -9.74 -28.27
CA PRO A 191 1.69 -9.77 -29.22
C PRO A 191 0.37 -9.91 -28.46
N ILE A 192 -0.51 -8.93 -28.64
CA ILE A 192 -1.90 -8.99 -28.18
C ILE A 192 -2.61 -10.02 -29.07
N SER A 193 -3.00 -11.15 -28.49
CA SER A 193 -3.92 -12.11 -29.12
C SER A 193 -5.35 -11.56 -28.99
N ALA A 194 -6.09 -11.61 -30.10
CA ALA A 194 -7.40 -10.99 -30.28
C ALA A 194 -8.59 -11.81 -29.75
N THR A 195 -8.40 -12.68 -28.75
CA THR A 195 -9.48 -13.46 -28.15
C THR A 195 -9.31 -13.52 -26.64
N GLY A 196 -10.22 -12.88 -25.90
CA GLY A 196 -10.14 -12.69 -24.46
C GLY A 196 -10.37 -13.97 -23.65
N GLN A 197 -9.31 -14.73 -23.40
CA GLN A 197 -9.28 -15.77 -22.37
C GLN A 197 -7.88 -15.85 -21.76
N LEU A 198 -7.77 -15.56 -20.45
CA LEU A 198 -6.53 -15.65 -19.69
C LEU A 198 -6.35 -17.10 -19.22
N ASP A 199 -5.62 -17.89 -19.99
CA ASP A 199 -5.18 -19.22 -19.56
C ASP A 199 -3.91 -19.10 -18.70
N PHE A 200 -4.05 -19.29 -17.40
CA PHE A 200 -2.93 -19.56 -16.49
C PHE A 200 -2.55 -21.04 -16.61
N PHE A 201 -1.58 -21.38 -17.47
CA PHE A 201 -0.96 -22.71 -17.47
C PHE A 201 0.31 -22.73 -16.62
N TYR A 202 0.20 -23.36 -15.45
CA TYR A 202 1.30 -23.96 -14.70
C TYR A 202 1.81 -25.18 -15.50
N VAL A 203 3.09 -25.21 -15.87
CA VAL A 203 3.73 -26.42 -16.38
C VAL A 203 4.89 -26.83 -15.47
N PHE A 204 4.59 -27.79 -14.61
CA PHE A 204 5.56 -28.75 -14.08
C PHE A 204 6.16 -29.53 -15.25
N LYS A 205 7.49 -29.68 -15.31
CA LYS A 205 8.09 -30.81 -16.03
C LYS A 205 9.26 -31.41 -15.27
N ASN A 206 8.97 -32.62 -14.77
CA ASN A 206 9.93 -33.62 -14.34
C ASN A 206 10.98 -33.88 -15.43
N PHE A 207 12.23 -34.11 -15.01
CA PHE A 207 13.22 -34.79 -15.84
C PHE A 207 13.61 -36.08 -15.12
N GLN A 208 13.33 -37.19 -15.81
CA GLN A 208 13.84 -38.53 -15.55
C GLN A 208 15.25 -38.65 -16.12
#